data_AF-A0A3D8TYW1-F1
#
_entry.id   AF-A0A3D8TYW1-F1
#
_cell.length_a   1.000
_cell.length_b   1.000
_cell.length_c   1.000
_cell.angle_alpha   90.00
_cell.angle_beta   90.00
_cell.angle_gamma   90.00
#
_symmetry.space_group_name_H-M   'P 1'
#
loop_
_entity.id
_entity.type
_entity.pdbx_description
1 polymer ?
#
loop_
_entity_poly.entity_id
_entity_poly.type
_entity_poly.pdbx_seq_one_letter_code
_entity_poly.pdbx_strand_id
1 'polypeptide(L)'
;MSDQPTSETLRLVEGRESNRCIVCDRYLRAGNWPGMSHHHRKRRSQTYGDPERHSPSNVIDVCGTDNSTGCHGWIHQHPEQARALGYLLKSYDPEPSQVPVYSCRRGWILLDTD
;
A
#
# COMPACT_ATOMS: atom_id res chain seq x y z
N MET A 1 -5.35 -16.66 -14.88
CA MET A 1 -4.24 -15.87 -14.32
C MET A 1 -4.61 -15.49 -12.91
N SER A 2 -3.68 -15.51 -11.97
CA SER A 2 -3.95 -15.06 -10.59
C SER A 2 -4.18 -13.54 -10.60
N ASP A 3 -5.24 -13.07 -9.93
CA ASP A 3 -5.62 -11.66 -9.80
C ASP A 3 -4.67 -10.95 -8.82
N GLN A 4 -3.44 -10.68 -9.29
CA GLN A 4 -2.33 -10.14 -8.51
C GLN A 4 -1.54 -9.12 -9.33
N PRO A 5 -0.83 -8.19 -8.68
CA PRO A 5 0.13 -7.31 -9.36
C PRO A 5 1.22 -8.10 -10.08
N THR A 6 1.76 -7.53 -11.16
CA THR A 6 2.89 -8.13 -11.87
C THR A 6 4.17 -8.00 -11.04
N SER A 7 5.14 -8.87 -11.28
CA SER A 7 6.46 -8.77 -10.61
C SER A 7 7.22 -7.48 -10.95
N GLU A 8 6.86 -6.79 -12.04
CA GLU A 8 7.40 -5.48 -12.37
C GLU A 8 6.82 -4.40 -11.47
N THR A 9 5.49 -4.37 -11.31
CA THR A 9 4.82 -3.48 -10.36
C THR A 9 5.34 -3.69 -8.94
N LEU A 10 5.48 -4.94 -8.50
CA LEU A 10 5.98 -5.23 -7.15
C LEU A 10 7.40 -4.69 -6.94
N ARG A 11 8.28 -4.79 -7.95
CA ARG A 11 9.64 -4.22 -7.86
C ARG A 11 9.64 -2.70 -7.70
N LEU A 12 8.71 -2.00 -8.36
CA LEU A 12 8.55 -0.55 -8.20
C LEU A 12 8.07 -0.19 -6.79
N VAL A 13 7.03 -0.89 -6.31
CA VAL A 13 6.47 -0.70 -4.96
C VAL A 13 7.52 -0.96 -3.88
N GLU A 14 8.25 -2.07 -3.98
CA GLU A 14 9.31 -2.45 -3.04
C GLU A 14 10.49 -1.49 -3.08
N GLY A 15 10.88 -1.03 -4.27
CA GLY A 15 11.97 -0.09 -4.47
C GLY A 15 11.68 1.31 -3.89
N ARG A 16 10.43 1.76 -3.97
CA ARG A 16 9.98 3.12 -3.60
C ARG A 16 10.43 3.55 -2.20
N GLU A 17 10.28 2.65 -1.23
CA GLU A 17 10.68 2.90 0.17
C GLU A 17 11.90 2.06 0.57
N SER A 18 12.68 1.56 -0.40
CA SER A 18 13.90 0.76 -0.16
C SER A 18 13.64 -0.53 0.64
N ASN A 19 12.56 -1.26 0.30
CA ASN A 19 12.07 -2.45 1.02
C ASN A 19 11.75 -2.14 2.49
N ARG A 20 11.04 -1.04 2.76
CA ARG A 20 10.65 -0.64 4.12
C ARG A 20 9.19 -0.29 4.20
N CYS A 21 8.61 -0.56 5.36
CA CYS A 21 7.25 -0.18 5.70
C CYS A 21 7.10 1.34 5.56
N ILE A 22 6.19 1.80 4.69
CA ILE A 22 5.95 3.22 4.48
C ILE A 22 5.48 3.94 5.77
N VAL A 23 4.86 3.19 6.70
CA VAL A 23 4.30 3.71 7.95
C VAL A 23 5.33 3.79 9.09
N CYS A 24 6.25 2.83 9.21
CA CYS A 24 7.11 2.72 10.40
C CYS A 24 8.60 2.48 10.11
N ASP A 25 9.04 2.60 8.86
CA ASP A 25 10.44 2.44 8.40
C ASP A 25 11.06 1.05 8.62
N ARG A 26 10.31 0.11 9.20
CA ARG A 26 10.78 -1.26 9.41
C ARG A 26 11.16 -1.90 8.07
N TYR A 27 12.36 -2.46 8.00
CA TYR A 27 12.82 -3.23 6.86
C TYR A 27 11.94 -4.48 6.65
N LEU A 28 11.43 -4.64 5.44
CA LEU A 28 10.56 -5.73 5.02
C LEU A 28 11.42 -6.81 4.38
N ARG A 29 11.49 -7.96 5.04
CA ARG A 29 12.21 -9.14 4.55
C ARG A 29 11.31 -10.35 4.73
N ALA A 30 11.23 -11.18 3.70
CA ALA A 30 10.56 -12.47 3.78
C ALA A 30 11.11 -13.29 4.97
N GLY A 31 10.22 -13.85 5.79
CA GLY A 31 10.56 -14.65 6.97
C GLY A 31 10.72 -13.88 8.28
N ASN A 32 10.73 -12.54 8.27
CA ASN A 32 10.73 -11.75 9.51
C ASN A 32 9.31 -11.54 10.03
N TRP A 33 9.08 -11.65 11.35
CA TRP A 33 7.82 -11.24 11.98
C TRP A 33 7.75 -9.70 12.11
N PRO A 34 6.59 -9.03 11.87
CA PRO A 34 5.25 -9.58 11.62
C PRO A 34 4.94 -9.87 10.14
N GLY A 35 5.96 -10.08 9.31
CA GLY A 35 5.85 -10.24 7.87
C GLY A 35 5.63 -8.92 7.14
N MET A 36 5.24 -9.01 5.87
CA MET A 36 4.96 -7.87 5.00
C MET A 36 3.73 -8.13 4.15
N SER A 37 3.10 -7.06 3.69
CA SER A 37 2.03 -7.10 2.71
C SER A 37 2.18 -5.94 1.71
N HIS A 38 1.94 -6.25 0.44
CA HIS A 38 1.62 -5.26 -0.58
C HIS A 38 0.15 -4.83 -0.39
N HIS A 39 -0.07 -3.75 0.36
CA HIS A 39 -1.39 -3.28 0.74
C HIS A 39 -2.01 -2.40 -0.35
N HIS A 40 -3.21 -2.77 -0.80
CA HIS A 40 -3.99 -1.97 -1.75
C HIS A 40 -4.71 -0.82 -1.04
N ARG A 41 -4.50 0.42 -1.51
CA ARG A 41 -5.12 1.64 -0.98
C ARG A 41 -6.61 1.68 -1.30
N LYS A 42 -7.01 1.60 -2.58
CA LYS A 42 -8.36 1.19 -3.01
C LYS A 42 -8.40 -0.33 -2.99
N ARG A 43 -9.28 -0.91 -2.17
CA ARG A 43 -9.31 -2.37 -1.95
C ARG A 43 -9.59 -3.13 -3.26
N ARG A 44 -8.97 -4.30 -3.42
CA ARG A 44 -9.19 -5.18 -4.59
C ARG A 44 -10.65 -5.49 -4.87
N SER A 45 -11.47 -5.66 -3.83
CA SER A 45 -12.92 -5.92 -3.99
C SER A 45 -13.70 -4.73 -4.56
N GLN A 46 -13.11 -3.53 -4.61
CA GLN A 46 -13.73 -2.29 -5.06
C GLN A 46 -13.28 -1.85 -6.46
N THR A 47 -12.26 -2.51 -7.02
CA THR A 47 -11.56 -2.06 -8.25
C THR A 47 -11.57 -3.16 -9.32
N TYR A 48 -12.67 -3.92 -9.45
CA TYR A 48 -12.76 -4.96 -10.48
C TYR A 48 -12.92 -4.33 -11.87
N GLY A 49 -12.03 -4.68 -12.80
CA GLY A 49 -11.97 -4.09 -14.14
C GLY A 49 -11.31 -2.70 -14.20
N ASP A 50 -10.83 -2.17 -13.08
CA ASP A 50 -10.11 -0.89 -13.01
C ASP A 50 -8.65 -1.06 -13.44
N PRO A 51 -8.14 -0.27 -14.41
CA PRO A 51 -6.73 -0.34 -14.82
C PRO A 51 -5.75 0.02 -13.69
N GLU A 52 -6.12 0.87 -12.73
CA GLU A 52 -5.28 1.23 -11.58
C GLU A 52 -5.34 0.19 -10.45
N ARG A 53 -6.16 -0.87 -10.55
CA ARG A 53 -6.34 -1.92 -9.51
C ARG A 53 -5.01 -2.41 -8.94
N HIS A 54 -4.07 -2.73 -9.82
CA HIS A 54 -2.74 -3.26 -9.47
C HIS A 54 -1.62 -2.30 -9.84
N SER A 55 -1.91 -1.02 -10.08
CA SER A 55 -0.88 -0.02 -10.36
C SER A 55 0.02 0.23 -9.14
N PRO A 56 1.28 0.67 -9.34
CA PRO A 56 2.15 1.07 -8.23
C PRO A 56 1.57 2.22 -7.39
N SER A 57 0.70 3.07 -7.95
CA SER A 57 0.04 4.16 -7.22
C SER A 57 -0.99 3.64 -6.22
N ASN A 58 -1.58 2.47 -6.46
CA ASN A 58 -2.59 1.86 -5.61
C ASN A 58 -2.01 0.89 -4.55
N VAL A 59 -0.71 0.62 -4.57
CA VAL A 59 -0.08 -0.38 -3.69
C VAL A 59 1.03 0.25 -2.87
N ILE A 60 1.04 -0.04 -1.56
CA ILE A 60 2.08 0.37 -0.61
C ILE A 60 2.62 -0.81 0.17
N ASP A 61 3.88 -0.70 0.57
CA ASP A 61 4.55 -1.70 1.38
C ASP A 61 4.38 -1.43 2.88
N VAL A 62 3.84 -2.42 3.59
CA VAL A 62 3.62 -2.35 5.04
C VAL A 62 4.05 -3.62 5.74
N CYS A 63 4.48 -3.51 7.00
CA CYS A 63 4.69 -4.69 7.84
C CYS A 63 3.35 -5.25 8.36
N GLY A 64 3.30 -6.56 8.60
CA GLY A 64 2.07 -7.27 8.95
C GLY A 64 1.51 -8.05 7.76
N THR A 65 0.97 -9.23 8.02
CA THR A 65 0.44 -10.15 6.98
C THR A 65 -1.08 -10.14 6.89
N ASP A 66 -1.76 -9.62 7.90
CA ASP A 66 -3.21 -9.67 8.01
C ASP A 66 -3.78 -8.38 8.63
N ASN A 67 -5.11 -8.36 8.79
CA ASN A 67 -5.85 -7.22 9.32
C ASN A 67 -5.67 -7.02 10.85
N SER A 68 -4.75 -7.75 11.48
CA SER A 68 -4.50 -7.68 12.93
C SER A 68 -3.05 -7.39 13.31
N THR A 69 -2.10 -7.64 12.42
CA THR A 69 -0.66 -7.58 12.70
C THR A 69 0.03 -6.40 12.03
N GLY A 70 1.00 -5.80 12.71
CA GLY A 70 1.83 -4.73 12.17
C GLY A 70 1.07 -3.47 11.72
N CYS A 71 1.70 -2.69 10.85
CA CYS A 71 1.08 -1.50 10.27
C CYS A 71 -0.09 -1.84 9.33
N HIS A 72 -0.06 -3.02 8.70
CA HIS A 72 -1.19 -3.52 7.93
C HIS A 72 -2.45 -3.64 8.81
N GLY A 73 -2.34 -4.31 9.96
CA GLY A 73 -3.43 -4.43 10.92
C GLY A 73 -3.88 -3.08 11.46
N TRP A 74 -2.94 -2.18 11.77
CA TRP A 74 -3.27 -0.82 12.20
C TRP A 74 -4.14 -0.07 11.19
N ILE A 75 -3.80 -0.14 9.88
CA ILE A 75 -4.59 0.47 8.79
C ILE A 75 -6.04 -0.06 8.78
N HIS A 76 -6.23 -1.36 8.97
CA HIS A 76 -7.56 -1.96 8.98
C HIS A 76 -8.38 -1.62 10.23
N GLN A 77 -7.73 -1.40 11.37
CA GLN A 77 -8.37 -1.05 12.64
C GLN A 77 -8.65 0.45 12.80
N HIS A 78 -7.93 1.30 12.06
CA HIS A 78 -8.00 2.76 12.16
C HIS A 78 -8.33 3.40 10.80
N PRO A 79 -9.48 3.07 10.18
CA PRO A 79 -9.78 3.44 8.80
C PRO A 79 -9.92 4.94 8.56
N GLU A 80 -10.27 5.74 9.58
CA GLU A 80 -10.35 7.19 9.45
C GLU A 80 -8.96 7.82 9.36
N GLN A 81 -8.06 7.43 10.28
CA GLN A 81 -6.67 7.87 10.28
C GLN A 81 -5.93 7.35 9.05
N ALA A 82 -6.17 6.10 8.65
CA ALA A 82 -5.58 5.53 7.45
C ALA A 82 -6.00 6.27 6.18
N ARG A 83 -7.25 6.72 6.08
CA ARG A 83 -7.71 7.57 4.97
C ARG A 83 -7.06 8.94 5.01
N ALA A 84 -6.99 9.56 6.18
CA ALA A 84 -6.33 10.86 6.34
C ALA A 84 -4.87 10.81 5.87
N LEU A 85 -4.17 9.68 6.09
CA LEU A 85 -2.78 9.44 5.69
C LEU A 85 -2.62 8.89 4.26
N GLY A 86 -3.72 8.67 3.53
CA GLY A 86 -3.72 8.15 2.17
C GLY A 86 -3.42 6.65 2.06
N TYR A 87 -3.39 5.89 3.17
CA TYR A 87 -3.16 4.45 3.18
C TYR A 87 -4.37 3.63 2.74
N LEU A 88 -5.57 4.19 2.92
CA LEU A 88 -6.83 3.58 2.52
C LEU A 88 -7.65 4.59 1.73
N LEU A 89 -8.30 4.14 0.66
CA LEU A 89 -9.16 4.95 -0.20
C LEU A 89 -10.52 4.26 -0.35
N LYS A 90 -11.55 5.04 -0.60
CA LYS A 90 -12.90 4.58 -0.97
C LYS A 90 -12.98 4.39 -2.48
N SER A 91 -13.97 3.63 -2.93
CA SER A 91 -14.19 3.34 -4.35
C SER A 91 -14.47 4.59 -5.18
N TYR A 92 -15.04 5.63 -4.57
CA TYR A 92 -15.40 6.90 -5.21
C TYR A 92 -14.39 8.03 -4.93
N ASP A 93 -13.29 7.74 -4.22
CA ASP A 93 -12.20 8.71 -4.09
C ASP A 93 -11.50 8.88 -5.44
N PRO A 94 -10.77 10.00 -5.66
CA PRO A 94 -9.94 10.19 -6.84
C PRO A 94 -8.98 9.01 -7.07
N GLU A 95 -8.41 8.95 -8.27
CA GLU A 95 -7.47 7.87 -8.57
C GLU A 95 -6.29 7.84 -7.59
N PRO A 96 -5.79 6.64 -7.20
CA PRO A 96 -4.68 6.53 -6.27
C PRO A 96 -3.46 7.38 -6.66
N SER A 97 -3.21 7.54 -7.96
CA SER A 97 -2.16 8.41 -8.51
C SER A 97 -2.33 9.90 -8.18
N GLN A 98 -3.54 10.33 -7.81
CA GLN A 98 -3.90 11.72 -7.49
C GLN A 98 -4.03 11.98 -5.99
N VAL A 99 -4.01 10.94 -5.16
CA VAL A 99 -4.15 11.09 -3.70
C VAL A 99 -2.78 10.91 -3.04
N PRO A 100 -2.27 11.89 -2.28
CA PRO A 100 -1.00 11.75 -1.61
C PRO A 100 -1.06 10.69 -0.51
N VAL A 101 0.10 10.11 -0.21
CA VAL A 101 0.31 9.19 0.91
C VAL A 101 1.39 9.74 1.82
N TYR A 102 1.26 9.51 3.12
CA TYR A 102 2.30 9.89 4.07
C TYR A 102 3.36 8.79 4.21
N SER A 103 4.61 9.06 3.83
CA SER A 103 5.75 8.23 4.19
C SER A 103 6.38 8.74 5.48
N CYS A 104 6.60 7.86 6.46
CA CYS A 104 7.31 8.22 7.69
C CYS A 104 8.75 8.69 7.43
N ARG A 105 9.35 8.32 6.30
CA ARG A 105 10.71 8.70 5.90
C ARG A 105 10.75 10.00 5.09
N ARG A 106 9.69 10.26 4.31
CA ARG A 106 9.70 11.28 3.24
C ARG A 106 8.63 12.36 3.38
N GLY A 107 7.72 12.23 4.35
CA GLY A 107 6.54 13.08 4.46
C GLY A 107 5.50 12.74 3.38
N TRP A 108 4.70 13.74 2.98
CA TRP A 108 3.68 13.58 1.94
C TRP A 108 4.30 13.43 0.56
N ILE A 109 3.94 12.35 -0.13
CA ILE A 109 4.37 12.05 -1.49
C ILE A 109 3.17 11.66 -2.35
N LEU A 110 3.22 11.98 -3.64
CA LEU A 110 2.35 11.34 -4.63
C LEU A 110 3.02 10.06 -5.11
N LEU A 111 2.19 9.04 -5.38
CA LEU A 111 2.66 7.76 -5.91
C LEU A 111 2.41 7.75 -7.41
N ASP A 112 3.49 7.67 -8.18
CA ASP A 112 3.48 7.46 -9.63
C ASP A 112 3.05 6.03 -9.99
N THR A 113 2.77 5.86 -11.29
CA THR A 113 2.46 4.56 -11.90
C THR A 113 3.69 3.85 -12.44
N ASP A 114 4.86 4.51 -12.47
CA ASP A 114 6.06 4.12 -13.21
C ASP A 114 7.32 4.15 -12.33
#